data_AF-A0A9E1WYZ5-F1
#
_entry.id   AF-A0A9E1WYZ5-F1
#
_cell.length_a   1.000
_cell.length_b   1.000
_cell.length_c   1.000
_cell.angle_alpha   90.00
_cell.angle_beta   90.00
_cell.angle_gamma   90.00
#
_symmetry.space_group_name_H-M   'P 1'
#
loop_
_entity.id
_entity.type
_entity.pdbx_description
1 polymer ?
#
loop_
_entity_poly.entity_id
_entity_poly.type
_entity_poly.pdbx_seq_one_letter_code
_entity_poly.pdbx_strand_id
1 'polypeptide(L)'
;RTLASGGQRIATAAVWEGAEPEIGLVPVDEISILLPVLADTKVEAEVIYTGPVQAPITAGTPLAQLVFQPEGLPQQRFDLVAESDVAHGGFLATVSTAAMSLIDRLGGQ
;
A
#
# COMPACT_ATOMS: atom_id res chain seq x y z
N ARG A 1 -5.36 18.43 13.75
CA ARG A 1 -4.86 17.14 14.29
C ARG A 1 -4.32 16.33 13.12
N THR A 2 -3.23 15.59 13.29
CA THR A 2 -2.67 14.74 12.23
C THR A 2 -3.50 13.47 12.12
N LEU A 3 -3.96 13.13 10.91
CA LEU A 3 -4.72 11.90 10.64
C LEU A 3 -3.83 10.76 10.18
N ALA A 4 -2.87 11.09 9.32
CA ALA A 4 -1.94 10.14 8.73
C ALA A 4 -0.61 10.87 8.45
N SER A 5 0.50 10.25 8.85
CA SER A 5 1.84 10.76 8.55
C SER A 5 2.24 10.33 7.14
N GLY A 6 2.96 11.18 6.40
CA GLY A 6 3.50 10.83 5.08
C GLY A 6 4.36 9.57 5.16
N GLY A 7 4.15 8.62 4.23
CA GLY A 7 4.87 7.34 4.22
C GLY A 7 4.46 6.33 5.32
N GLN A 8 3.53 6.67 6.22
CA GLN A 8 2.96 5.70 7.15
C GLN A 8 1.93 4.84 6.42
N ARG A 9 2.09 3.52 6.46
CA ARG A 9 1.13 2.58 5.86
C ARG A 9 -0.24 2.73 6.51
N ILE A 10 -1.25 3.04 5.69
CA ILE A 10 -2.64 3.24 6.13
C ILE A 10 -3.49 2.00 5.85
N ALA A 11 -3.23 1.33 4.72
CA ALA A 11 -3.91 0.10 4.34
C ALA A 11 -3.00 -0.79 3.46
N THR A 12 -3.48 -1.99 3.15
CA THR A 12 -2.90 -2.87 2.14
C THR A 12 -3.91 -3.14 1.03
N ALA A 13 -3.43 -3.31 -0.19
CA ALA A 13 -4.23 -3.73 -1.34
C ALA A 13 -3.70 -5.04 -1.89
N ALA A 14 -4.61 -5.93 -2.31
CA ALA A 14 -4.26 -7.20 -2.95
C ALA A 14 -3.67 -6.94 -4.34
N VAL A 15 -2.57 -7.65 -4.64
CA VAL A 15 -1.87 -7.57 -5.93
C VAL A 15 -2.11 -8.85 -6.71
N TRP A 16 -2.43 -8.69 -8.00
CA TRP A 16 -2.57 -9.79 -8.95
C TRP A 16 -1.30 -9.96 -9.80
N GLU A 17 -0.87 -11.21 -9.98
CA GLU A 17 0.34 -11.55 -10.75
C GLU A 17 1.57 -10.75 -10.31
N GLY A 18 1.68 -10.42 -9.01
CA GLY A 18 2.80 -9.71 -8.42
C GLY A 18 3.80 -10.64 -7.74
N ALA A 19 5.05 -10.19 -7.63
CA ALA A 19 6.09 -10.84 -6.84
C ALA A 19 5.72 -10.88 -5.35
N GLU A 20 4.93 -9.89 -4.90
CA GLU A 20 4.29 -9.84 -3.60
C GLU A 20 2.77 -9.96 -3.76
N PRO A 21 2.08 -10.66 -2.84
CA PRO A 21 0.62 -10.85 -2.90
C PRO A 21 -0.17 -9.61 -2.49
N GLU A 22 0.46 -8.67 -1.79
CA GLU A 22 -0.15 -7.43 -1.31
C GLU A 22 0.86 -6.29 -1.40
N ILE A 23 0.37 -5.05 -1.47
CA ILE A 23 1.19 -3.85 -1.41
C ILE A 23 0.65 -2.87 -0.36
N GLY A 24 1.55 -2.20 0.34
CA GLY A 24 1.21 -1.11 1.26
C GLY A 24 0.75 0.14 0.52
N LEU A 25 -0.29 0.78 1.06
CA LEU A 25 -0.83 2.05 0.60
C LEU A 25 -0.45 3.15 1.60
N VAL A 26 0.23 4.17 1.09
CA VAL A 26 0.74 5.30 1.88
C VAL A 26 0.26 6.62 1.29
N PRO A 27 0.02 7.65 2.11
CA PRO A 27 -0.27 8.98 1.59
C PRO A 27 1.01 9.60 1.02
N VAL A 28 0.86 10.37 -0.08
CA VAL A 28 1.97 11.08 -0.73
C VAL A 28 2.64 12.06 0.23
N ASP A 29 1.81 12.81 0.93
CA ASP A 29 2.22 13.86 1.88
C ASP A 29 1.57 13.61 3.25
N GLU A 30 2.06 14.32 4.27
CA GLU A 30 1.40 14.33 5.57
C GLU A 30 -0.02 14.90 5.46
N ILE A 31 -1.01 14.12 5.91
CA ILE A 31 -2.41 14.54 5.93
C ILE A 31 -2.72 15.08 7.32
N SER A 32 -2.72 16.41 7.42
CA SER A 32 -3.20 17.14 8.60
C SER A 32 -4.49 17.88 8.28
N ILE A 33 -5.47 17.78 9.18
CA ILE A 33 -6.73 18.50 9.03
C ILE A 33 -7.06 19.30 10.28
N LEU A 34 -7.77 20.40 10.06
CA LEU A 34 -8.28 21.25 11.13
C LEU A 34 -9.71 20.82 11.44
N LEU A 35 -9.90 20.20 12.59
CA LEU A 35 -11.22 19.84 13.12
C LEU A 35 -11.63 20.88 14.17
N PRO A 36 -12.91 21.32 14.19
CA PRO A 36 -13.43 22.16 15.26
C PRO A 36 -13.26 21.47 16.62
N VAL A 37 -12.93 22.24 17.66
CA VAL A 37 -12.68 21.71 19.02
C VAL A 37 -13.91 21.01 19.62
N LEU A 38 -15.11 21.32 19.12
CA LEU A 38 -16.39 20.74 19.53
C LEU A 38 -16.69 19.40 18.86
N ALA A 39 -15.88 18.97 17.89
CA ALA A 39 -16.02 17.66 17.26
C ALA A 39 -15.41 16.59 18.18
N ASP A 40 -16.16 16.18 19.21
CA ASP A 40 -15.91 14.99 20.03
C ASP A 40 -16.22 13.67 19.25
N THR A 41 -16.43 13.80 17.95
CA THR A 41 -17.02 12.78 17.11
C THR A 41 -15.97 11.76 16.71
N LYS A 42 -16.30 10.47 16.83
CA LYS A 42 -15.60 9.38 16.15
C LYS A 42 -15.41 9.79 14.69
N VAL A 43 -14.17 9.87 14.28
CA VAL A 43 -13.82 10.31 12.94
C VAL A 43 -13.62 9.06 12.09
N GLU A 44 -14.53 8.81 11.16
CA GLU A 44 -14.47 7.66 10.26
C GLU A 44 -13.67 8.02 9.01
N ALA A 45 -12.70 7.17 8.69
CA ALA A 45 -11.87 7.25 7.50
C ALA A 45 -11.90 5.89 6.80
N GLU A 46 -12.15 5.92 5.50
CA GLU A 46 -12.31 4.73 4.68
C GLU A 46 -11.29 4.74 3.55
N VAL A 47 -10.74 3.57 3.22
CA VAL A 47 -9.85 3.41 2.06
C VAL A 47 -10.63 2.75 0.93
N ILE A 48 -10.77 3.46 -0.18
CA ILE A 48 -11.43 2.98 -1.38
C ILE A 48 -10.36 2.68 -2.44
N TYR A 49 -10.30 1.44 -2.91
CA TYR A 49 -9.42 1.02 -4.00
C TYR A 49 -10.17 0.13 -4.99
N THR A 50 -9.68 0.05 -6.22
CA THR A 50 -10.22 -0.85 -7.24
C THR A 50 -9.31 -2.07 -7.34
N GLY A 51 -9.79 -3.23 -6.89
CA GLY A 51 -8.97 -4.44 -6.78
C GLY A 51 -9.08 -5.39 -7.98
N PRO A 52 -8.29 -6.49 -7.94
CA PRO A 52 -6.92 -6.52 -7.42
C PRO A 52 -5.99 -5.69 -8.32
N VAL A 53 -4.94 -5.11 -7.74
CA VAL A 53 -4.02 -4.26 -8.51
C VAL A 53 -3.11 -5.14 -9.34
N GLN A 54 -3.12 -4.97 -10.66
CA GLN A 54 -2.30 -5.76 -11.56
C GLN A 54 -0.84 -5.28 -11.53
N ALA A 55 0.10 -6.22 -11.34
CA ALA A 55 1.53 -5.94 -11.49
C ALA A 55 1.92 -5.74 -12.98
N PRO A 56 2.99 -4.96 -13.27
CA PRO A 56 3.93 -4.37 -12.34
C PRO A 56 3.42 -3.03 -11.77
N ILE A 57 3.75 -2.77 -10.50
CA ILE A 57 3.40 -1.55 -9.78
C ILE A 57 4.69 -0.79 -9.46
N THR A 58 4.67 0.53 -9.65
CA THR A 58 5.79 1.41 -9.27
C THR A 58 5.43 2.16 -7.98
N ALA A 59 6.39 2.28 -7.06
CA ALA A 59 6.26 3.11 -5.88
C ALA A 59 5.81 4.54 -6.26
N GLY A 60 4.90 5.11 -5.47
CA GLY A 60 4.30 6.41 -5.78
C GLY A 60 3.14 6.37 -6.79
N THR A 61 2.79 5.21 -7.35
CA THR A 61 1.59 5.09 -8.21
C THR A 61 0.33 5.27 -7.38
N PRO A 62 -0.61 6.17 -7.75
CA PRO A 62 -1.90 6.28 -7.07
C PRO A 62 -2.75 5.02 -7.30
N LEU A 63 -3.12 4.34 -6.22
CA LEU A 63 -3.88 3.07 -6.27
C LEU A 63 -5.17 3.10 -5.47
N ALA A 64 -5.28 4.01 -4.52
CA ALA A 64 -6.43 4.09 -3.63
C ALA A 64 -6.69 5.54 -3.21
N GLN A 65 -7.85 5.77 -2.60
CA GLN A 65 -8.24 7.04 -2.01
C GLN A 65 -8.60 6.82 -0.55
N LEU A 66 -8.03 7.65 0.32
CA LEU A 66 -8.50 7.83 1.67
C LEU A 66 -9.66 8.82 1.64
N VAL A 67 -10.86 8.34 1.95
CA VAL A 67 -12.07 9.15 2.05
C VAL A 67 -12.34 9.43 3.52
N PHE A 68 -12.49 10.71 3.82
CA PHE A 68 -12.65 11.24 5.16
C PHE A 68 -13.95 12.03 5.22
N GLN A 69 -14.88 11.67 6.12
CA GLN A 69 -16.16 12.35 6.21
C GLN A 69 -16.68 12.44 7.65
N PRO A 70 -16.38 13.54 8.36
CA PRO A 70 -16.97 13.82 9.66
C PRO A 70 -18.45 14.19 9.53
N GLU A 71 -19.23 13.92 10.57
CA GLU A 71 -20.63 14.33 10.62
C GLU A 71 -20.79 15.85 10.45
N GLY A 72 -21.66 16.26 9.52
CA GLY A 72 -21.95 17.66 9.25
C GLY A 72 -20.82 18.44 8.55
N LEU A 73 -19.74 17.78 8.14
CA LEU A 73 -18.65 18.40 7.37
C LEU A 73 -18.56 17.84 5.94
N PRO A 74 -18.01 18.62 4.99
CA PRO A 74 -17.75 18.14 3.64
C PRO A 74 -16.79 16.95 3.65
N GLN A 75 -17.06 15.99 2.76
CA GLN A 75 -16.16 14.87 2.52
C GLN A 75 -14.83 15.38 1.91
N GLN A 76 -13.72 14.88 2.43
CA GLN A 76 -12.38 15.11 1.91
C GLN A 76 -11.80 13.80 1.36
N ARG A 77 -10.98 13.91 0.31
CA ARG A 77 -10.35 12.78 -0.37
C ARG A 77 -8.87 13.04 -0.51
N PHE A 78 -8.07 12.04 -0.19
CA PHE A 78 -6.62 12.09 -0.32
C PHE A 78 -6.13 10.87 -1.08
N ASP A 79 -5.22 11.06 -2.02
CA ASP A 79 -4.68 9.96 -2.80
C ASP A 79 -3.69 9.14 -1.97
N LEU A 80 -3.82 7.83 -2.07
CA LEU A 80 -2.89 6.86 -1.51
C LEU A 80 -2.13 6.18 -2.64
N VAL A 81 -0.83 6.15 -2.49
CA VAL A 81 0.11 5.61 -3.45
C VAL A 81 0.72 4.30 -2.97
N ALA A 82 1.24 3.53 -3.93
CA ALA A 82 2.09 2.38 -3.69
C ALA A 82 3.30 2.74 -2.83
N GLU A 83 3.52 2.01 -1.74
CA GLU A 83 4.69 2.19 -0.88
C GLU A 83 6.00 1.72 -1.54
N SER A 84 5.94 0.68 -2.37
CA SER A 84 7.10 0.04 -2.99
C SER A 84 6.83 -0.39 -4.42
N ASP A 85 7.89 -0.76 -5.15
CA ASP A 85 7.74 -1.39 -6.46
C ASP A 85 7.32 -2.86 -6.28
N VAL A 86 6.38 -3.33 -7.09
CA VAL A 86 6.00 -4.76 -7.18
C VAL A 86 6.15 -5.23 -8.62
N ALA A 87 7.15 -6.07 -8.87
CA ALA A 87 7.35 -6.70 -10.17
C ALA A 87 6.33 -7.83 -10.42
N HIS A 88 6.30 -8.39 -11.63
CA HIS A 88 5.48 -9.56 -11.93
C HIS A 88 5.86 -10.77 -11.04
N GLY A 89 4.84 -11.53 -10.65
CA GLY A 89 4.93 -12.80 -9.95
C GLY A 89 5.17 -13.91 -10.95
N GLY A 90 6.41 -14.40 -11.01
CA GLY A 90 6.77 -15.51 -11.88
C GLY A 90 8.23 -15.50 -12.32
N PHE A 91 8.82 -16.70 -12.34
CA PHE A 91 10.15 -17.07 -12.80
C PHE A 91 11.38 -16.57 -12.02
N LEU A 92 11.46 -15.31 -11.56
CA LEU A 92 12.70 -14.83 -10.91
C LEU A 92 12.93 -15.31 -9.46
N ALA A 93 11.87 -15.65 -8.71
CA ALA A 93 12.00 -16.22 -7.36
C ALA A 93 12.46 -17.69 -7.35
N THR A 94 12.17 -18.44 -8.42
CA THR A 94 12.53 -19.87 -8.51
C THR A 94 13.99 -20.08 -8.89
N VAL A 95 14.56 -19.20 -9.72
CA VAL A 95 15.94 -19.33 -10.22
C VAL A 95 16.96 -19.24 -9.07
N SER A 96 16.73 -18.36 -8.08
CA SER A 96 17.60 -18.24 -6.90
C SER A 96 17.55 -19.48 -6.00
N THR A 97 16.35 -20.04 -5.79
CA THR A 97 16.18 -21.22 -4.92
C THR A 97 16.76 -22.49 -5.54
N ALA A 98 16.58 -22.70 -6.85
CA ALA A 98 17.14 -23.86 -7.55
C ALA A 98 18.68 -23.82 -7.64
N ALA A 99 19.26 -22.64 -7.92
CA ALA A 99 20.71 -22.45 -8.00
C ALA A 99 21.41 -22.73 -6.66
N MET A 100 20.80 -22.35 -5.53
CA MET A 100 21.34 -22.66 -4.19
C MET A 100 21.34 -24.17 -3.89
N SER A 101 20.32 -24.91 -4.34
CA SER A 101 20.27 -26.37 -4.14
C SER A 101 21.28 -27.16 -4.99
N LEU A 102 21.73 -26.58 -6.12
CA LEU A 102 22.75 -27.16 -6.98
C LEU A 102 24.17 -26.93 -6.45
N ILE A 103 24.43 -25.77 -5.84
CA ILE A 103 25.73 -25.47 -5.22
C ILE A 103 25.98 -26.35 -3.99
N ASP A 104 24.94 -26.60 -3.17
CA ASP A 104 25.01 -27.47 -1.99
C ASP A 104 25.34 -28.93 -2.36
N ARG A 105 24.90 -29.39 -3.54
CA ARG A 105 25.16 -30.76 -4.04
C ARG A 105 26.50 -30.92 -4.77
N LEU A 106 27.15 -29.84 -5.19
CA LEU A 106 28.46 -29.87 -5.86
C LEU A 106 29.62 -29.56 -4.90
N GLY A 107 29.35 -29.01 -3.71
CA GLY A 107 30.34 -28.77 -2.66
C GLY A 107 30.43 -29.87 -1.59
N GLY A 108 29.56 -30.89 -1.63
CA GLY A 108 29.47 -31.95 -0.63
C GLY A 108 29.64 -33.36 -1.21
N GLN A 109 30.91 -33.79 -1.25
CA GLN A 109 31.46 -35.11 -1.62
C GLN A 109 31.64 -35.42 -3.12
#